data_AF-A0A258BQF4-F1
#
_entry.id   AF-A0A258BQF4-F1
#
_cell.length_a   1.000
_cell.length_b   1.000
_cell.length_c   1.000
_cell.angle_alpha   90.00
_cell.angle_beta   90.00
_cell.angle_gamma   90.00
#
_symmetry.space_group_name_H-M   'P 1'
#
loop_
_entity.id
_entity.type
_entity.pdbx_description
1 polymer ?
#
loop_
_entity_poly.entity_id
_entity_poly.type
_entity_poly.pdbx_seq_one_letter_code
_entity_poly.pdbx_strand_id
1 'polypeptide(L)'
;AASDAGKRISESWVALDVPQCGYCQAGQIMTATALLVRTPNPSDADIDAAMSGNICRCATYVRIRAAIKRAAAARTGGSHGA
;
A
#
# COMPACT_ATOMS: atom_id res chain seq x y z
N ALA A 1 6.10 -4.52 10.11
CA ALA A 1 4.65 -4.35 9.89
C ALA A 1 3.87 -5.08 10.98
N ALA A 2 3.40 -4.37 12.01
CA ALA A 2 2.74 -5.00 13.15
C ALA A 2 1.25 -5.36 12.91
N SER A 3 0.62 -4.75 11.89
CA SER A 3 -0.78 -5.00 11.53
C SER A 3 -0.92 -5.91 10.29
N ASP A 4 -2.06 -6.60 10.18
CA ASP A 4 -2.45 -7.38 8.98
C ASP A 4 -2.37 -6.53 7.71
N ALA A 5 -2.94 -5.32 7.74
CA ALA A 5 -2.86 -4.38 6.62
C ALA A 5 -1.41 -4.06 6.22
N GLY A 6 -0.51 -3.89 7.21
CA GLY A 6 0.89 -3.64 6.95
C GLY A 6 1.61 -4.82 6.28
N LYS A 7 1.28 -6.06 6.69
CA LYS A 7 1.83 -7.27 6.05
C LYS A 7 1.42 -7.34 4.58
N ARG A 8 0.12 -7.20 4.30
CA ARG A 8 -0.43 -7.19 2.93
C ARG A 8 0.17 -6.07 2.06
N ILE A 9 0.41 -4.90 2.64
CA ILE A 9 1.09 -3.79 1.96
C ILE A 9 2.54 -4.16 1.63
N SER A 10 3.33 -4.65 2.59
CA SER A 10 4.72 -5.03 2.35
C SER A 10 4.86 -6.13 1.30
N GLU A 11 4.01 -7.16 1.35
CA GLU A 11 3.96 -8.22 0.33
C GLU A 11 3.60 -7.68 -1.05
N SER A 12 2.63 -6.76 -1.12
CA SER A 12 2.24 -6.12 -2.39
C SER A 12 3.34 -5.20 -2.94
N TRP A 13 4.11 -4.55 -2.07
CA TRP A 13 5.26 -3.73 -2.43
C TRP A 13 6.35 -4.54 -3.12
N VAL A 14 6.64 -5.73 -2.58
CA VAL A 14 7.61 -6.68 -3.14
C VAL A 14 7.07 -7.28 -4.44
N ALA A 15 5.82 -7.75 -4.44
CA ALA A 15 5.21 -8.41 -5.60
C ALA A 15 5.14 -7.52 -6.85
N LEU A 16 5.08 -6.20 -6.68
CA LEU A 16 4.99 -5.24 -7.79
C LEU A 16 6.26 -4.44 -8.04
N ASP A 17 7.37 -4.79 -7.37
CA ASP A 17 8.66 -4.10 -7.50
C ASP A 17 8.51 -2.56 -7.42
N VAL A 18 7.85 -2.10 -6.37
CA VAL A 18 7.50 -0.68 -6.19
C VAL A 18 8.75 0.21 -6.00
N PRO A 19 9.75 -0.18 -5.19
CA PRO A 19 10.94 0.64 -4.97
C PRO A 19 11.79 0.84 -6.23
N GLN A 20 12.30 2.05 -6.42
CA GLN A 20 13.51 2.29 -7.23
C GLN A 20 14.66 2.65 -6.29
N CYS A 21 14.84 3.93 -5.95
CA CYS A 21 15.90 4.36 -5.02
C CYS A 21 15.65 4.01 -3.54
N GLY A 22 14.45 3.52 -3.20
CA GLY A 22 14.09 3.14 -1.83
C GLY A 22 13.76 4.28 -0.85
N TYR A 23 14.20 5.52 -1.11
CA TYR A 23 14.17 6.61 -0.12
C TYR A 23 12.78 6.89 0.47
N CYS A 24 11.76 7.05 -0.37
CA CYS A 24 10.41 7.38 0.09
C CYS A 24 9.61 6.16 0.60
N GLN A 25 10.11 4.94 0.45
CA GLN A 25 9.27 3.73 0.52
C GLN A 25 8.75 3.44 1.93
N ALA A 26 9.54 3.72 2.98
CA ALA A 26 9.09 3.55 4.35
C ALA A 26 7.88 4.44 4.68
N GLY A 27 7.92 5.72 4.30
CA GLY A 27 6.81 6.66 4.47
C GLY A 27 5.56 6.26 3.69
N GLN A 28 5.75 5.81 2.44
CA GLN A 28 4.66 5.30 1.60
C GLN A 28 3.99 4.07 2.22
N ILE A 29 4.78 3.08 2.67
CA ILE A 29 4.27 1.85 3.30
C ILE A 29 3.48 2.17 4.57
N MET A 30 3.98 3.07 5.43
CA MET A 30 3.29 3.46 6.66
C MET A 30 1.98 4.20 6.38
N THR A 31 1.99 5.15 5.45
CA THR A 31 0.80 5.90 5.07
C THR A 31 -0.24 4.97 4.43
N ALA A 32 0.19 4.06 3.56
CA ALA A 32 -0.68 3.08 2.91
C ALA A 32 -1.28 2.09 3.92
N THR A 33 -0.48 1.66 4.90
CA THR A 33 -0.95 0.81 6.00
C THR A 33 -2.04 1.54 6.80
N ALA A 34 -1.81 2.81 7.16
CA ALA A 34 -2.79 3.61 7.89
C ALA A 34 -4.07 3.86 7.07
N LEU A 35 -3.95 4.06 5.75
CA LEU A 35 -5.09 4.16 4.85
C LEU A 35 -5.93 2.88 4.89
N LEU A 36 -5.31 1.70 4.70
CA LEU A 36 -6.07 0.44 4.64
C LEU A 36 -6.67 0.00 5.99
N VAL A 37 -6.11 0.47 7.10
CA VAL A 37 -6.74 0.28 8.42
C VAL A 37 -8.05 1.07 8.53
N ARG A 38 -8.11 2.30 8.01
CA ARG A 38 -9.29 3.17 8.09
C ARG A 38 -10.30 2.96 6.96
N THR A 39 -9.79 2.76 5.75
CA THR A 39 -10.55 2.63 4.49
C THR A 39 -10.11 1.35 3.80
N PRO A 40 -10.69 0.19 4.16
CA PRO A 40 -10.18 -1.09 3.69
C PRO A 40 -10.37 -1.39 2.20
N ASN A 41 -11.22 -0.62 1.51
CA ASN A 41 -11.42 -0.67 0.06
C ASN A 41 -11.37 0.76 -0.51
N PRO A 42 -10.19 1.39 -0.58
CA PRO A 42 -10.06 2.79 -0.97
C PRO A 42 -10.26 2.95 -2.48
N SER A 43 -10.89 4.05 -2.88
CA SER A 43 -10.92 4.51 -4.26
C SER A 43 -9.56 5.06 -4.69
N ASP A 44 -9.40 5.36 -5.98
CA ASP A 44 -8.19 6.04 -6.46
C ASP A 44 -8.02 7.44 -5.86
N ALA A 45 -9.12 8.17 -5.66
CA ALA A 45 -9.11 9.48 -5.04
C ALA A 45 -8.68 9.41 -3.56
N ASP A 46 -9.12 8.37 -2.83
CA ASP A 46 -8.70 8.15 -1.44
C ASP A 46 -7.19 7.87 -1.35
N ILE A 47 -6.66 7.07 -2.28
CA ILE A 47 -5.24 6.76 -2.37
C ILE A 47 -4.45 8.04 -2.64
N ASP A 48 -4.86 8.85 -3.62
CA ASP A 48 -4.16 10.08 -3.98
C ASP A 48 -4.17 11.11 -2.86
N ALA A 49 -5.33 11.30 -2.23
CA ALA A 49 -5.46 12.20 -1.08
C ALA A 49 -4.53 11.75 0.06
N ALA A 50 -4.53 10.46 0.40
CA ALA A 50 -3.69 9.92 1.47
C ALA A 50 -2.19 10.00 1.15
N MET A 51 -1.79 9.77 -0.11
CA MET A 51 -0.38 9.76 -0.51
C MET A 51 0.18 11.14 -0.85
N SER A 52 -0.64 12.20 -0.90
CA SER A 52 -0.24 13.55 -1.33
C SER A 52 0.97 14.12 -0.57
N GLY A 53 1.13 13.77 0.71
CA GLY A 53 2.29 14.18 1.54
C GLY A 53 3.53 13.30 1.38
N ASN A 54 3.47 12.18 0.65
CA ASN A 54 4.58 11.26 0.44
C ASN A 54 5.12 11.41 -0.98
N ILE A 55 6.15 12.23 -1.14
CA ILE A 55 6.74 12.53 -2.44
C ILE A 55 7.70 11.43 -2.89
N CYS A 56 7.55 10.98 -4.15
CA CYS A 56 8.43 10.01 -4.79
C CYS A 56 9.18 10.66 -5.98
N ARG A 57 10.50 10.84 -5.86
CA ARG A 57 11.30 11.42 -6.95
C ARG A 57 11.54 10.46 -8.12
N CYS A 58 11.44 9.15 -7.86
CA CYS A 58 11.49 8.11 -8.89
C CYS A 58 10.19 7.96 -9.70
N ALA A 59 9.14 8.70 -9.33
CA ALA A 59 7.84 8.69 -9.99
C ALA A 59 7.14 7.30 -10.04
N THR A 60 7.29 6.47 -9.00
CA THR A 60 6.64 5.14 -8.94
C THR A 60 5.17 5.15 -8.49
N TYR A 61 4.49 6.30 -8.55
CA TYR A 61 3.12 6.49 -8.04
C TYR A 61 2.10 5.48 -8.59
N VAL A 62 2.22 5.11 -9.87
CA VAL A 62 1.33 4.11 -10.48
C VAL A 62 1.52 2.73 -9.82
N ARG A 63 2.76 2.33 -9.51
CA ARG A 63 3.06 1.07 -8.81
C ARG A 63 2.63 1.12 -7.34
N ILE A 64 2.83 2.26 -6.68
CA ILE A 64 2.35 2.50 -5.30
C ILE A 64 0.84 2.29 -5.22
N ARG A 65 0.07 2.96 -6.09
CA ARG A 65 -1.39 2.79 -6.17
C ARG A 65 -1.80 1.35 -6.44
N ALA A 66 -1.14 0.69 -7.39
CA ALA A 66 -1.40 -0.71 -7.72
C ALA A 66 -1.14 -1.64 -6.52
N ALA A 67 -0.07 -1.40 -5.76
CA ALA A 67 0.25 -2.18 -4.56
C ALA A 67 -0.77 -1.99 -3.44
N ILE A 68 -1.28 -0.76 -3.26
CA ILE A 68 -2.35 -0.49 -2.29
C ILE A 68 -3.63 -1.21 -2.67
N LYS A 69 -4.04 -1.18 -3.95
CA LYS A 69 -5.21 -1.91 -4.44
C LYS A 69 -5.07 -3.43 -4.30
N ARG A 70 -3.88 -3.96 -4.63
CA ARG A 70 -3.56 -5.39 -4.44
C ARG A 70 -3.69 -5.79 -2.97
N ALA A 71 -3.13 -4.99 -2.06
CA ALA A 71 -3.21 -5.24 -0.64
C ALA A 71 -4.66 -5.18 -0.14
N ALA A 72 -5.47 -4.22 -0.61
CA ALA A 72 -6.89 -4.11 -0.28
C ALA A 72 -7.68 -5.36 -0.71
N ALA A 73 -7.45 -5.85 -1.94
CA ALA A 73 -8.06 -7.07 -2.46
C ALA A 73 -7.60 -8.34 -1.72
N ALA A 74 -6.35 -8.41 -1.26
CA ALA A 74 -5.86 -9.55 -0.49
C ALA A 74 -6.59 -9.75 0.86
N ARG A 75 -7.35 -8.76 1.34
CA ARG A 75 -8.25 -8.93 2.51
C ARG A 75 -9.37 -9.93 2.25
N THR A 76 -9.89 -9.96 1.03
CA THR A 76 -11.10 -10.73 0.70
C THR A 76 -10.81 -12.21 0.43
N GLY A 77 -9.53 -12.62 0.47
CA GLY A 77 -9.09 -14.01 0.35
C GLY A 77 -8.73 -14.70 1.67
N GLY A 78 -8.94 -14.03 2.82
CA GLY A 78 -8.45 -14.46 4.14
C GLY A 78 -9.45 -15.21 5.03
N SER A 79 -10.39 -15.97 4.46
CA SER A 79 -11.20 -16.95 5.20
C SER A 79 -10.60 -18.36 5.02
N HIS A 80 -9.37 -18.57 5.48
CA HIS A 80 -8.80 -19.91 5.62
C HIS A 80 -7.89 -20.06 6.83
N GLY A 81 -8.31 -20.97 7.73
CA GLY A 81 -7.62 -21.50 8.90
C GLY A 81 -8.34 -21.12 10.21
N ALA A 82 -9.10 -21.97 10.91
CA ALA A 82 -9.12 -23.44 11.06
C ALA A 82 -7.76 -24.05 11.38
#